data_AF-A0A227J0K3-F1
#
_entry.id   AF-A0A227J0K3-F1
#
_cell.length_a   1.000
_cell.length_b   1.000
_cell.length_c   1.000
_cell.angle_alpha   90.00
_cell.angle_beta   90.00
_cell.angle_gamma   90.00
#
_symmetry.space_group_name_H-M   'P 1'
#
loop_
_entity.id
_entity.type
_entity.pdbx_description
1 polymer ?
#
loop_
_entity_poly.entity_id
_entity_poly.type
_entity_poly.pdbx_seq_one_letter_code
_entity_poly.pdbx_strand_id
1 'polypeptide(L)'
;LVRGLAHEIKNPLGGLRGAAQLLEKMLPDPSLTEYTHIIIEQADRLRALVDRLLGPQKPGKKTQENLHQILEKVRQLVELESQNSI
;
A
#
# COMPACT_ATOMS: atom_id res chain seq x y z
N LEU A 1 -15.14 8.90 16.19
CA LEU A 1 -15.54 7.48 16.17
C LEU A 1 -14.88 6.71 15.02
N VAL A 2 -15.27 6.95 13.75
CA VAL A 2 -14.77 6.18 12.57
C VAL A 2 -13.23 6.19 12.43
N ARG A 3 -12.57 7.30 12.75
CA ARG A 3 -11.09 7.41 12.75
C ARG A 3 -10.40 6.59 13.84
N GLY A 4 -10.96 6.56 15.05
CA GLY A 4 -10.40 5.77 16.15
C GLY A 4 -10.49 4.28 15.83
N LEU A 5 -11.64 3.86 15.32
CA LEU A 5 -11.86 2.49 14.85
C LEU A 5 -10.89 2.10 13.73
N ALA A 6 -10.67 2.97 12.74
CA ALA A 6 -9.70 2.67 11.69
C ALA A 6 -8.26 2.57 12.21
N HIS A 7 -7.89 3.36 13.22
CA HIS A 7 -6.59 3.22 13.85
C HIS A 7 -6.48 1.90 14.62
N GLU A 8 -7.54 1.53 15.35
CA GLU A 8 -7.65 0.26 16.07
C GLU A 8 -7.67 -0.96 15.15
N ILE A 9 -8.14 -0.85 13.90
CA ILE A 9 -8.04 -1.91 12.89
C ILE A 9 -6.65 -1.99 12.26
N LYS A 10 -5.99 -0.84 12.04
CA LYS A 10 -4.62 -0.82 11.49
C LYS A 10 -3.60 -1.47 12.42
N ASN A 11 -3.78 -1.35 13.73
CA ASN A 11 -2.87 -1.92 14.71
C ASN A 11 -2.75 -3.46 14.64
N PRO A 12 -3.84 -4.26 14.69
CA PRO A 12 -3.77 -5.70 14.52
C PRO A 12 -3.30 -6.11 13.13
N LEU A 13 -3.60 -5.35 12.06
CA LEU A 13 -3.06 -5.63 10.72
C LEU A 13 -1.54 -5.43 10.68
N GLY A 14 -1.02 -4.38 11.31
CA GLY A 14 0.41 -4.15 11.48
C GLY A 14 1.07 -5.25 12.32
N GLY A 15 0.41 -5.70 13.39
CA GLY A 15 0.84 -6.84 14.20
C GLY A 15 0.87 -8.16 13.42
N LEU A 16 -0.17 -8.44 12.63
CA LEU A 16 -0.27 -9.63 11.78
C LEU A 16 0.85 -9.66 10.74
N ARG A 17 1.10 -8.53 10.09
CA ARG A 17 2.22 -8.35 9.16
C ARG A 17 3.57 -8.58 9.85
N GLY A 18 3.79 -7.98 11.01
CA GLY A 18 5.02 -8.15 11.78
C GLY A 18 5.24 -9.60 12.21
N ALA A 19 4.19 -10.29 12.66
CA ALA A 19 4.24 -11.70 13.01
C ALA A 19 4.58 -12.59 11.81
N ALA A 20 3.97 -12.32 10.64
CA ALA A 20 4.27 -13.05 9.40
C ALA A 20 5.73 -12.83 8.95
N GLN A 21 6.26 -11.61 9.07
CA GLN A 21 7.67 -11.30 8.78
C GLN A 21 8.66 -12.00 9.73
N LEU A 22 8.29 -12.14 11.01
CA LEU A 22 9.10 -12.89 11.97
C LEU A 22 9.02 -14.39 11.68
N LEU A 23 7.82 -14.90 11.38
CA LEU A 23 7.60 -16.30 11.04
C LEU A 23 8.40 -16.71 9.80
N GLU A 24 8.40 -15.86 8.76
CA GLU A 24 9.16 -16.09 7.52
C GLU A 24 10.63 -16.37 7.79
N LYS A 25 11.26 -15.61 8.71
CA LYS A 25 12.67 -15.79 9.08
C LYS A 25 12.95 -17.08 9.85
N MET A 26 11.91 -17.72 10.37
CA MET A 26 11.98 -18.95 11.16
C MET A 26 11.55 -20.18 10.35
N LEU A 27 11.11 -20.01 9.10
CA LEU A 27 10.66 -21.13 8.26
C LEU A 27 11.83 -22.04 7.89
N PRO A 28 11.71 -23.36 8.13
CA PRO A 28 12.76 -24.32 7.79
C PRO A 28 12.79 -24.66 6.29
N ASP A 29 11.67 -24.46 5.58
CA ASP A 29 11.51 -24.77 4.17
C ASP A 29 11.18 -23.48 3.39
N PRO A 30 12.02 -23.11 2.39
CA PRO A 30 11.74 -21.99 1.49
C PRO A 30 10.38 -22.06 0.80
N SER A 31 9.81 -23.24 0.56
CA SER A 31 8.49 -23.39 -0.05
C SER A 31 7.36 -22.78 0.80
N LEU A 32 7.56 -22.69 2.12
CA LEU A 32 6.58 -22.13 3.04
C LEU A 32 6.55 -20.60 3.04
N THR A 33 7.57 -19.96 2.45
CA THR A 33 7.67 -18.48 2.39
C THR A 33 6.56 -17.83 1.58
N GLU A 34 5.95 -18.58 0.65
CA GLU A 34 4.80 -18.15 -0.12
C GLU A 34 3.61 -17.85 0.80
N TYR A 35 3.38 -18.68 1.84
CA TYR A 35 2.30 -18.46 2.78
C TYR A 35 2.50 -17.20 3.62
N THR A 36 3.72 -16.93 4.09
CA THR A 36 4.01 -15.70 4.84
C THR A 36 3.88 -14.46 3.96
N HIS A 37 4.27 -14.54 2.70
CA HIS A 37 4.04 -13.48 1.72
C HIS A 37 2.55 -13.20 1.49
N ILE A 38 1.74 -14.25 1.31
CA ILE A 38 0.28 -14.11 1.16
C ILE A 38 -0.31 -13.39 2.39
N ILE A 39 0.08 -13.78 3.61
CA ILE A 39 -0.41 -13.15 4.84
C ILE A 39 -0.04 -11.66 4.89
N ILE A 40 1.21 -11.32 4.55
CA ILE A 40 1.67 -9.92 4.48
C ILE A 40 0.86 -9.12 3.45
N GLU A 41 0.67 -9.67 2.25
CA GLU A 41 -0.09 -9.02 1.18
C GLU A 41 -1.55 -8.78 1.61
N GLN A 42 -2.19 -9.77 2.25
CA GLN A 42 -3.57 -9.60 2.72
C GLN A 42 -3.68 -8.54 3.82
N ALA A 43 -2.71 -8.48 4.74
CA ALA A 43 -2.68 -7.42 5.76
C ALA A 43 -2.56 -6.02 5.14
N ASP A 44 -1.68 -5.87 4.14
CA ASP A 44 -1.47 -4.61 3.44
C ASP A 44 -2.68 -4.23 2.58
N ARG A 45 -3.32 -5.18 1.91
CA ARG A 45 -4.59 -4.97 1.18
C ARG A 45 -5.70 -4.50 2.10
N LEU A 46 -5.89 -5.15 3.25
CA LEU A 46 -6.91 -4.75 4.23
C LEU A 46 -6.63 -3.34 4.76
N ARG A 47 -5.37 -3.02 5.06
CA ARG A 47 -4.98 -1.67 5.47
C ARG A 47 -5.33 -0.63 4.41
N ALA A 48 -4.99 -0.89 3.15
CA ALA A 48 -5.31 -0.01 2.03
C ALA A 48 -6.83 0.15 1.83
N LEU A 49 -7.61 -0.90 2.05
CA LEU A 49 -9.07 -0.85 1.99
C LEU A 49 -9.65 0.01 3.12
N VAL A 50 -9.15 -0.13 4.35
CA VAL A 50 -9.49 0.74 5.48
C VAL A 50 -9.15 2.20 5.17
N ASP A 51 -7.99 2.46 4.57
CA ASP A 51 -7.58 3.81 4.16
C ASP A 51 -8.53 4.42 3.12
N ARG A 52 -8.97 3.65 2.12
CA ARG A 52 -9.93 4.11 1.11
C ARG A 52 -11.32 4.38 1.70
N LEU A 53 -11.79 3.53 2.61
CA LEU A 53 -13.10 3.71 3.26
C LEU A 53 -13.18 4.97 4.12
N LEU A 54 -12.05 5.41 4.67
CA LEU A 54 -11.97 6.69 5.41
C LEU A 54 -11.97 7.92 4.51
N GLY A 55 -11.69 7.73 3.21
CA GLY A 55 -11.57 8.80 2.23
C GLY A 55 -10.42 9.77 2.50
N PRO A 56 -10.19 10.73 1.60
CA PRO A 56 -9.22 11.79 1.82
C PRO A 56 -9.57 12.61 3.06
N GLN A 57 -8.57 12.77 3.95
CA GLN A 57 -8.72 13.41 5.27
C GLN A 57 -9.23 14.86 5.20
N LYS A 58 -8.99 15.53 4.07
CA LYS A 58 -9.44 16.87 3.70
C LYS A 58 -9.53 16.92 2.17
N PRO A 59 -10.41 17.74 1.57
CA PRO A 59 -10.22 18.16 0.20
C PRO A 59 -8.78 18.67 0.07
N GLY A 60 -8.04 18.20 -0.93
CA GLY A 60 -6.75 18.80 -1.25
C GLY A 60 -6.92 20.31 -1.41
N LYS A 61 -5.93 21.09 -0.95
CA LYS A 61 -5.95 22.53 -1.24
C LYS A 61 -5.97 22.68 -2.75
N LYS A 62 -7.04 23.30 -3.28
CA LYS A 62 -7.08 23.65 -4.70
C LYS A 62 -6.04 24.74 -4.93
N THR A 63 -4.98 24.41 -5.65
CA THR A 63 -3.94 25.35 -6.11
C THR A 63 -4.08 25.52 -7.61
N GLN A 64 -3.68 26.68 -8.12
CA GLN A 64 -3.47 26.84 -9.56
C GLN A 64 -2.17 26.12 -9.91
N GLU A 65 -2.25 25.13 -10.78
CA GLU A 65 -1.11 24.35 -11.26
C GLU A 65 -1.04 24.48 -12.79
N ASN A 66 0.18 24.46 -13.34
CA ASN A 66 0.36 24.45 -14.78
C ASN A 66 0.06 23.05 -15.34
N LEU A 67 -1.09 22.90 -16.00
CA LEU A 67 -1.54 21.64 -16.59
C LEU A 67 -0.50 21.00 -17.52
N HIS A 68 0.27 21.80 -18.27
CA HIS A 68 1.30 21.29 -19.19
C HIS A 68 2.40 20.53 -18.44
N GLN A 69 2.80 21.01 -17.25
CA GLN A 69 3.83 20.32 -16.45
C GLN A 69 3.34 18.99 -15.91
N ILE A 70 2.06 18.91 -15.54
CA ILE A 70 1.45 17.66 -15.05
C ILE A 70 1.40 16.65 -16.20
N LEU A 71 0.92 17.06 -17.37
CA LEU A 71 0.86 16.18 -18.55
C LEU A 71 2.24 15.68 -18.97
N GLU A 72 3.26 16.55 -18.94
CA GLU A 72 4.62 16.17 -19.29
C GLU A 72 5.20 15.13 -18.30
N LYS A 73 4.96 15.29 -16.99
CA LYS A 73 5.36 14.30 -15.99
C LYS A 73 4.68 12.95 -16.22
N VAL A 74 3.39 12.95 -16.55
CA VAL A 74 2.64 11.72 -16.85
C VAL A 74 3.20 11.05 -18.10
N ARG A 75 3.48 11.81 -19.18
CA ARG A 75 4.10 11.28 -20.40
C ARG A 75 5.45 10.63 -20.11
N GLN A 76 6.32 11.30 -19.35
CA GLN A 76 7.64 10.78 -18.97
C GLN A 76 7.54 9.48 -18.17
N LEU A 77 6.60 9.38 -17.22
CA LEU A 77 6.36 8.16 -16.45
C LEU A 77 5.94 7.00 -17.34
N VAL A 78 4.99 7.22 -18.26
CA VAL A 78 4.53 6.18 -19.19
C VAL A 78 5.65 5.72 -20.13
N GLU A 79 6.50 6.64 -20.59
CA GLU A 79 7.65 6.29 -21.42
C GLU A 79 8.68 5.44 -20.67
N LEU A 80 8.95 5.75 -19.39
CA LEU A 80 9.83 4.94 -18.55
C LEU A 80 9.28 3.53 -18.33
N GLU A 81 7.98 3.37 -18.10
CA GLU A 81 7.34 2.06 -17.97
C GLU A 81 7.39 1.27 -19.28
N SER A 82 7.19 1.94 -20.42
CA SER A 82 7.28 1.31 -21.75
C SER A 82 8.71 0.87 -22.10
N GLN A 83 9.74 1.58 -21.64
CA GLN A 83 11.14 1.23 -21.88
C GLN A 83 11.61 0.08 -20.97
N ASN A 84 11.03 -0.07 -19.78
CA ASN A 84 11.31 -1.18 -18.86
C ASN A 84 10.61 -2.50 -19.24
N SER A 85 9.82 -2.53 -20.32
CA SER A 85 9.11 -3.73 -20.81
C SER A 85 9.85 -4.43 -21.97
N ILE A 86 11.15 -4.19 -22.14
CA ILE A 86 12.01 -4.86 -23.14
C ILE A 86 13.05 -5.74 -22.44
#